data_AF-A0A8H6KFB3-F1
#
_entry.id   AF-A0A8H6KFB3-F1
#
_cell.length_a   1.000
_cell.length_b   1.000
_cell.length_c   1.000
_cell.angle_alpha   90.00
_cell.angle_beta   90.00
_cell.angle_gamma   90.00
#
_symmetry.space_group_name_H-M   'P 1'
#
loop_
_entity.id
_entity.type
_entity.pdbx_description
1 polymer ?
#
loop_
_entity_poly.entity_id
_entity_poly.type
_entity_poly.pdbx_seq_one_letter_code
_entity_poly.pdbx_strand_id
1 'polypeptide(L)'
;MGIKLHSVSVTNFITVETGSTCAVLFGTTTAIDTEVISRLKYAHDATTHPLLLPGIFAELEKTRQLKVLVEKSQIDLEVTISNLGSRTGGRAAAAAAAAFNSDTMELWVDATVLRDGLTGWKTQLEEMALHAEELLARESETSRRRQSGFCADGRAQEQIMKRRRVSLRIRDRLRRIIHEYDGSIRECSMRVDGVAMATQLCHATTNMDIALDAKRDGKRMRSISIISVVFLPSMLVAVSPYAEHVKCRW
;
A
#
# COMPACT_ATOMS: atom_id res chain seq x y z
N MET A 1 15.01 -1.95 4.22
CA MET A 1 15.08 -1.72 5.69
C MET A 1 13.83 -2.33 6.31
N GLY A 2 13.91 -3.60 6.75
CA GLY A 2 12.73 -4.39 7.09
C GLY A 2 11.92 -3.80 8.24
N ILE A 3 10.63 -3.60 8.01
CA ILE A 3 9.70 -3.12 9.03
C ILE A 3 9.52 -4.23 10.07
N LYS A 4 10.37 -4.27 11.10
CA LYS A 4 10.13 -5.11 12.29
C LYS A 4 8.98 -4.50 13.08
N LEU A 5 7.75 -4.91 12.76
CA LEU A 5 6.60 -4.69 13.61
C LEU A 5 6.30 -5.97 14.38
N HIS A 6 6.13 -5.82 15.69
CA HIS A 6 5.57 -6.86 16.53
C HIS A 6 4.15 -7.16 16.04
N SER A 7 3.94 -8.37 15.53
CA SER A 7 2.61 -8.87 15.16
C SER A 7 1.81 -9.11 16.43
N VAL A 8 0.68 -8.43 16.58
CA VAL A 8 -0.27 -8.71 17.66
C VAL A 8 -1.23 -9.78 17.16
N SER A 9 -1.47 -10.82 17.95
CA SER A 9 -2.51 -11.82 17.66
C SER A 9 -3.47 -11.95 18.84
N VAL A 10 -4.73 -12.24 18.56
CA VAL A 10 -5.74 -12.47 19.58
C VAL A 10 -6.45 -13.79 19.33
N THR A 11 -6.65 -14.57 20.38
CA THR A 11 -7.52 -15.75 20.35
C THR A 11 -8.62 -15.57 21.39
N ASN A 12 -9.87 -15.67 20.96
CA ASN A 12 -11.04 -15.43 21.79
C ASN A 12 -11.79 -16.75 22.03
N PHE A 13 -12.13 -17.02 23.29
CA PHE A 13 -12.87 -18.19 23.73
C PHE A 13 -14.09 -17.74 24.54
N ILE A 14 -15.26 -18.26 24.17
CA ILE A 14 -16.52 -17.97 24.86
C ILE A 14 -16.91 -19.21 25.63
N THR A 15 -16.92 -19.11 26.95
CA THR A 15 -17.39 -20.18 27.82
C THR A 15 -18.89 -20.03 28.01
N VAL A 16 -19.65 -20.88 27.30
CA VAL A 16 -21.13 -20.84 27.30
C VAL A 16 -21.71 -21.12 28.68
N GLU A 17 -21.06 -21.99 29.47
CA GLU A 17 -21.51 -22.39 30.81
C GLU A 17 -21.44 -21.27 31.84
N THR A 18 -20.40 -20.42 31.76
CA THR A 18 -20.17 -19.32 32.70
C THR A 18 -20.58 -17.96 32.14
N GLY A 19 -20.99 -17.90 30.87
CA GLY A 19 -21.26 -16.64 30.17
C GLY A 19 -20.05 -15.70 30.07
N SER A 20 -18.84 -16.23 30.32
CA SER A 20 -17.60 -15.46 30.35
C SER A 20 -16.90 -15.50 28.99
N THR A 21 -16.27 -14.40 28.62
CA THR A 21 -15.46 -14.30 27.40
C THR A 21 -14.01 -14.11 27.82
N CYS A 22 -13.13 -15.01 27.40
CA CYS A 22 -11.71 -14.99 27.70
C CYS A 22 -10.94 -14.82 26.40
N ALA A 23 -9.91 -13.98 26.37
CA ALA A 23 -9.01 -13.92 25.23
C ALA A 23 -7.55 -13.93 25.67
N VAL A 24 -6.71 -14.46 24.79
CA VAL A 24 -5.25 -14.41 24.91
C VAL A 24 -4.74 -13.50 23.81
N LEU A 25 -3.97 -12.47 24.20
CA LEU A 25 -3.30 -11.57 23.27
C LEU A 25 -1.80 -11.83 23.31
N PHE A 26 -1.18 -12.04 22.15
CA PHE A 26 0.26 -12.19 22.01
C PHE A 26 0.87 -10.99 21.28
N GLY A 27 2.16 -10.75 21.51
CA GLY A 27 2.90 -9.67 20.83
C GLY A 27 2.56 -8.27 21.34
N THR A 28 1.97 -8.16 22.53
CA THR A 28 1.60 -6.88 23.14
C THR A 28 2.81 -6.16 23.73
N THR A 29 2.87 -4.85 23.53
CA THR A 29 3.76 -3.95 24.27
C THR A 29 3.07 -3.47 25.54
N THR A 30 3.81 -2.90 26.48
CA THR A 30 3.24 -2.29 27.70
C THR A 30 2.19 -1.22 27.37
N ALA A 31 2.41 -0.43 26.31
CA ALA A 31 1.45 0.55 25.83
C ALA A 31 0.14 -0.11 25.36
N ILE A 32 0.22 -1.17 24.54
CA ILE A 32 -0.96 -1.90 24.05
C ILE A 32 -1.72 -2.54 25.22
N ASP A 33 -1.01 -3.13 26.18
CA ASP A 33 -1.61 -3.74 27.36
C ASP A 33 -2.42 -2.71 28.18
N THR A 34 -1.82 -1.55 28.47
CA THR A 34 -2.53 -0.47 29.19
C THR A 34 -3.77 0.03 28.44
N GLU A 35 -3.69 0.11 27.11
CA GLU A 35 -4.81 0.54 26.26
C GLU A 35 -5.95 -0.51 26.28
N VAL A 36 -5.62 -1.80 26.17
CA VAL A 36 -6.60 -2.89 26.26
C VAL A 36 -7.27 -2.91 27.63
N ILE A 37 -6.49 -2.87 28.71
CA ILE A 37 -7.01 -2.86 30.08
C ILE A 37 -7.90 -1.63 30.30
N SER A 38 -7.49 -0.46 29.82
CA SER A 38 -8.29 0.77 29.90
C SER A 38 -9.65 0.58 29.20
N ARG A 39 -9.66 0.10 27.95
CA ARG A 39 -10.89 -0.13 27.19
C ARG A 39 -11.81 -1.17 27.84
N LEU A 40 -11.25 -2.21 28.45
CA LEU A 40 -12.02 -3.21 29.19
C LEU A 40 -12.65 -2.63 30.46
N LYS A 41 -11.92 -1.79 31.20
CA LYS A 41 -12.46 -1.11 32.40
C LYS A 41 -13.68 -0.24 32.08
N TYR A 42 -13.70 0.40 30.91
CA TYR A 42 -14.80 1.28 30.48
C TYR A 42 -15.85 0.58 29.58
N ALA A 43 -15.76 -0.74 29.39
CA ALA A 43 -16.65 -1.47 28.49
C ALA A 43 -18.10 -1.60 29.02
N HIS A 44 -18.34 -1.40 30.33
CA HIS A 44 -19.65 -1.46 30.99
C HIS A 44 -20.58 -2.55 30.42
N ASP A 45 -21.63 -2.15 29.70
CA ASP A 45 -22.65 -3.04 29.11
C ASP A 45 -22.12 -4.03 28.07
N ALA A 46 -20.91 -3.82 27.54
CA ALA A 46 -20.32 -4.64 26.48
C ALA A 46 -19.46 -5.80 26.99
N THR A 47 -19.21 -5.89 28.30
CA THR A 47 -18.31 -6.89 28.93
C THR A 47 -18.65 -8.34 28.60
N THR A 48 -19.92 -8.65 28.35
CA THR A 48 -20.40 -10.00 27.99
C THR A 48 -20.59 -10.18 26.49
N HIS A 49 -20.24 -9.18 25.68
CA HIS A 49 -20.43 -9.24 24.24
C HIS A 49 -19.27 -9.98 23.56
N PRO A 50 -19.55 -11.01 22.73
CA PRO A 50 -18.51 -11.87 22.16
C PRO A 50 -17.53 -11.13 21.24
N LEU A 51 -17.99 -10.06 20.58
CA LEU A 51 -17.16 -9.21 19.71
C LEU A 51 -16.47 -8.03 20.43
N LEU A 52 -16.54 -7.93 21.76
CA LEU A 52 -15.86 -6.83 22.47
C LEU A 52 -14.34 -6.90 22.25
N LEU A 53 -13.72 -8.05 22.56
CA LEU A 53 -12.28 -8.25 22.43
C LEU A 53 -11.82 -8.22 20.96
N PRO A 54 -12.49 -8.92 20.02
CA PRO A 54 -12.22 -8.74 18.59
C PRO A 54 -12.37 -7.29 18.12
N GLY A 55 -13.35 -6.53 18.62
CA GLY A 55 -13.54 -5.12 18.29
C GLY A 55 -12.42 -4.23 18.82
N ILE A 56 -11.95 -4.47 20.04
CA ILE A 56 -10.77 -3.78 20.59
C ILE A 56 -9.53 -4.08 19.73
N PHE A 57 -9.33 -5.35 19.38
CA PHE A 57 -8.23 -5.76 18.51
C PHE A 57 -8.29 -5.06 17.14
N ALA A 58 -9.48 -4.99 16.53
CA ALA A 58 -9.66 -4.32 15.25
C ALA A 58 -9.27 -2.83 15.28
N GLU A 59 -9.52 -2.13 16.38
CA GLU A 59 -9.13 -0.73 16.55
C GLU A 59 -7.63 -0.52 16.74
N LEU A 60 -7.00 -1.43 17.50
CA LEU A 60 -5.55 -1.42 17.68
C LEU A 60 -4.85 -1.66 16.36
N GLU A 61 -5.33 -2.66 15.62
CA GLU A 61 -4.75 -3.03 14.33
C GLU A 61 -4.99 -1.96 13.26
N LYS A 62 -6.17 -1.31 13.26
CA LYS A 62 -6.41 -0.12 12.45
C LYS A 62 -5.39 0.97 12.71
N THR A 63 -5.11 1.25 13.98
CA THR A 63 -4.15 2.30 14.36
C THR A 63 -2.74 1.94 13.89
N ARG A 64 -2.33 0.68 14.06
CA ARG A 64 -1.03 0.18 13.60
C ARG A 64 -0.89 0.26 12.08
N GLN A 65 -1.88 -0.26 11.36
CA GLN A 65 -1.82 -0.37 9.91
C GLN A 65 -2.00 0.99 9.24
N LEU A 66 -3.05 1.75 9.57
CA LEU A 66 -3.35 2.99 8.85
C LEU A 66 -2.40 4.13 9.25
N LYS A 67 -2.13 4.33 10.55
CA LYS A 67 -1.32 5.48 10.98
C LYS A 67 0.19 5.26 10.84
N VAL A 68 0.66 4.01 10.92
CA VAL A 68 2.11 3.75 10.92
C VAL A 68 2.56 3.21 9.57
N LEU A 69 1.90 2.16 9.08
CA LEU A 69 2.35 1.50 7.85
C LEU A 69 1.95 2.27 6.60
N VAL A 70 0.67 2.64 6.48
CA VAL A 70 0.15 3.32 5.30
C VAL A 70 0.76 4.72 5.17
N GLU A 71 0.73 5.55 6.22
CA GLU A 71 1.32 6.89 6.18
C GLU A 71 2.81 6.86 5.76
N LYS A 72 3.59 5.92 6.32
CA LYS A 72 5.00 5.76 5.92
C LYS A 72 5.14 5.36 4.45
N SER A 73 4.43 4.32 4.02
CA SER A 73 4.49 3.83 2.64
C SER A 73 4.07 4.90 1.64
N GLN A 74 3.06 5.71 1.98
CA GLN A 74 2.60 6.82 1.14
C GLN A 74 3.68 7.89 0.95
N ILE A 75 4.36 8.29 2.03
CA ILE A 75 5.46 9.27 1.97
C ILE A 75 6.60 8.73 1.10
N ASP A 76 7.00 7.48 1.30
CA ASP A 76 8.10 6.84 0.55
C ASP A 76 7.78 6.77 -0.96
N LEU A 77 6.53 6.44 -1.33
CA LEU A 77 6.08 6.42 -2.72
C LEU A 77 6.01 7.83 -3.34
N GLU A 78 5.54 8.82 -2.60
CA GLU A 78 5.43 10.20 -3.09
C GLU A 78 6.79 10.83 -3.37
N VAL A 79 7.77 10.60 -2.49
CA VAL A 79 9.17 10.98 -2.72
C VAL A 79 9.70 10.29 -3.97
N THR A 80 9.40 9.00 -4.15
CA THR A 80 9.82 8.22 -5.33
C THR A 80 9.25 8.78 -6.63
N ILE A 81 7.95 9.07 -6.67
CA ILE A 81 7.27 9.67 -7.84
C ILE A 81 7.89 11.04 -8.17
N SER A 82 8.14 11.87 -7.16
CA SER A 82 8.77 13.19 -7.33
C SER A 82 10.18 13.09 -7.91
N ASN A 83 10.97 12.14 -7.40
CA ASN A 83 12.32 11.88 -7.89
C ASN A 83 12.32 11.37 -9.35
N LEU A 84 11.37 10.51 -9.73
CA LEU A 84 11.19 10.06 -11.12
C LEU A 84 10.87 11.24 -12.04
N GLY A 85 10.01 12.16 -11.61
CA GLY A 85 9.65 13.37 -12.37
C GLY A 85 10.82 14.34 -12.57
N SER A 86 11.73 14.44 -11.59
CA SER A 86 12.88 15.35 -11.64
C SER A 86 14.07 14.87 -12.50
N ARG A 87 14.08 13.59 -12.92
CA ARG A 87 15.25 12.97 -13.59
C ARG A 87 15.35 13.28 -15.10
N THR A 88 14.74 14.35 -15.55
CA THR A 88 14.81 14.85 -16.93
C THR A 88 16.16 15.54 -17.20
N GLY A 89 17.22 14.75 -17.40
CA GLY A 89 18.46 15.26 -18.03
C GLY A 89 19.76 14.50 -17.74
N GLY A 90 20.39 13.94 -18.78
CA GLY A 90 21.83 13.63 -18.86
C GLY A 90 22.25 12.15 -18.84
N ARG A 91 23.39 11.82 -19.47
CA ARG A 91 23.96 10.44 -19.61
C ARG A 91 24.39 9.78 -18.28
N ALA A 92 24.65 10.55 -17.22
CA ALA A 92 24.87 10.02 -15.87
C ALA A 92 23.59 9.41 -15.25
N ALA A 93 22.42 9.72 -15.81
CA ALA A 93 21.12 9.23 -15.35
C ALA A 93 20.87 7.75 -15.65
N ALA A 94 21.61 7.10 -16.56
CA ALA A 94 21.34 5.72 -16.98
C ALA A 94 21.81 4.66 -15.95
N ALA A 95 23.03 4.79 -15.40
CA ALA A 95 23.51 3.90 -14.34
C ALA A 95 22.78 4.16 -13.00
N ALA A 96 22.50 5.43 -12.71
CA ALA A 96 21.63 5.83 -11.61
C ALA A 96 20.15 5.46 -11.84
N ALA A 97 19.71 5.14 -13.07
CA ALA A 97 18.38 4.59 -13.35
C ALA A 97 18.32 3.11 -13.03
N ALA A 98 19.35 2.34 -13.38
CA ALA A 98 19.39 0.91 -13.11
C ALA A 98 19.43 0.59 -11.60
N ALA A 99 20.24 1.29 -10.81
CA ALA A 99 20.30 1.08 -9.36
C ALA A 99 19.04 1.59 -8.63
N PHE A 100 18.55 2.76 -9.01
CA PHE A 100 17.31 3.32 -8.47
C PHE A 100 16.10 2.44 -8.81
N ASN A 101 16.06 1.82 -9.99
CA ASN A 101 14.98 0.91 -10.37
C ASN A 101 14.84 -0.28 -9.42
N SER A 102 15.92 -0.76 -8.80
CA SER A 102 15.85 -1.85 -7.82
C SER A 102 15.15 -1.41 -6.54
N ASP A 103 15.58 -0.28 -5.96
CA ASP A 103 14.99 0.25 -4.72
C ASP A 103 13.54 0.70 -4.93
N THR A 104 13.23 1.32 -6.08
CA THR A 104 11.84 1.66 -6.42
C THR A 104 10.97 0.45 -6.65
N MET A 105 11.54 -0.63 -7.22
CA MET A 105 10.83 -1.88 -7.40
C MET A 105 10.57 -2.55 -6.05
N GLU A 106 11.53 -2.57 -5.13
CA GLU A 106 11.35 -3.09 -3.76
C GLU A 106 10.25 -2.31 -3.02
N LEU A 107 10.30 -0.97 -3.04
CA LEU A 107 9.26 -0.12 -2.43
C LEU A 107 7.87 -0.33 -3.06
N TRP A 108 7.82 -0.50 -4.38
CA TRP A 108 6.56 -0.77 -5.10
C TRP A 108 6.00 -2.15 -4.72
N VAL A 109 6.85 -3.18 -4.66
CA VAL A 109 6.46 -4.52 -4.20
C VAL A 109 5.95 -4.46 -2.76
N ASP A 110 6.68 -3.82 -1.85
CA ASP A 110 6.26 -3.66 -0.45
C ASP A 110 4.90 -2.94 -0.33
N ALA A 111 4.68 -1.89 -1.12
CA ALA A 111 3.42 -1.15 -1.13
C ALA A 111 2.25 -1.99 -1.69
N THR A 112 2.49 -2.81 -2.71
CA THR A 112 1.46 -3.73 -3.24
C THR A 112 1.11 -4.82 -2.24
N VAL A 113 2.11 -5.42 -1.58
CA VAL A 113 1.90 -6.40 -0.50
C VAL A 113 1.14 -5.78 0.66
N LEU A 114 1.46 -4.53 1.04
CA LEU A 114 0.72 -3.79 2.06
C LEU A 114 -0.75 -3.61 1.64
N ARG A 115 -1.02 -3.08 0.44
CA ARG A 115 -2.38 -2.90 -0.10
C ARG A 115 -3.18 -4.20 -0.08
N ASP A 116 -2.57 -5.30 -0.50
CA ASP A 116 -3.22 -6.61 -0.55
C ASP A 116 -3.50 -7.13 0.88
N GLY A 117 -2.57 -6.91 1.82
CA GLY A 117 -2.78 -7.19 3.25
C GLY A 117 -3.92 -6.37 3.87
N LEU A 118 -4.02 -5.08 3.54
CA LEU A 118 -5.14 -4.21 3.98
C LEU A 118 -6.47 -4.70 3.40
N THR A 119 -6.47 -5.16 2.15
CA THR A 119 -7.66 -5.71 1.49
C THR A 119 -8.12 -6.99 2.18
N GLY A 120 -7.18 -7.90 2.47
CA GLY A 120 -7.48 -9.12 3.23
C GLY A 120 -8.03 -8.82 4.63
N TRP A 121 -7.43 -7.85 5.33
CA TRP A 121 -7.90 -7.43 6.65
C TRP A 121 -9.30 -6.79 6.60
N LYS A 122 -9.56 -5.95 5.59
CA LYS A 122 -10.89 -5.37 5.35
C LYS A 122 -11.95 -6.48 5.20
N THR A 123 -11.67 -7.52 4.42
CA THR A 123 -12.59 -8.67 4.28
C THR A 123 -12.87 -9.34 5.62
N GLN A 124 -11.86 -9.50 6.49
CA GLN A 124 -12.09 -10.05 7.83
C GLN A 124 -12.98 -9.15 8.70
N LEU A 125 -12.86 -7.82 8.58
CA LEU A 125 -13.75 -6.89 9.27
C LEU A 125 -15.19 -6.94 8.75
N GLU A 126 -15.37 -7.16 7.44
CA GLU A 126 -16.69 -7.36 6.83
C GLU A 126 -17.36 -8.62 7.40
N GLU A 127 -16.63 -9.73 7.49
CA GLU A 127 -17.11 -10.97 8.13
C GLU A 127 -17.46 -10.75 9.61
N MET A 128 -16.62 -10.03 10.35
CA MET A 128 -16.93 -9.66 11.74
C MET A 128 -18.20 -8.81 11.86
N ALA A 129 -18.45 -7.89 10.93
CA ALA A 129 -19.66 -7.08 10.90
C ALA A 129 -20.90 -7.94 10.59
N LEU A 130 -20.78 -8.91 9.68
CA LEU A 130 -21.82 -9.89 9.38
C LEU A 130 -22.14 -10.75 10.61
N HIS A 131 -21.13 -11.22 11.34
CA HIS A 131 -21.36 -11.96 12.60
C HIS A 131 -22.05 -11.10 13.67
N ALA A 132 -21.78 -9.79 13.73
CA ALA A 132 -22.50 -8.90 14.62
C ALA A 132 -24.01 -8.82 14.27
N GLU A 133 -24.33 -8.85 12.98
CA GLU A 133 -25.72 -8.89 12.49
C GLU A 133 -26.39 -10.23 12.75
N GLU A 134 -25.68 -11.34 12.58
CA GLU A 134 -26.17 -12.68 12.89
C GLU A 134 -26.52 -12.80 14.38
N LEU A 135 -25.66 -12.29 15.26
CA LEU A 135 -25.92 -12.26 16.71
C LEU A 135 -27.17 -11.44 17.03
N LEU A 136 -27.35 -10.27 16.40
CA LEU A 136 -28.54 -9.44 16.54
C LEU A 136 -29.81 -10.17 16.09
N ALA A 137 -29.74 -10.92 14.98
CA ALA A 137 -30.87 -11.69 14.46
C ALA A 137 -31.28 -12.80 15.46
N ARG A 138 -30.30 -13.55 15.99
CA ARG A 138 -30.51 -14.63 16.96
C ARG A 138 -31.10 -14.12 18.28
N GLU A 139 -30.67 -12.94 18.74
CA GLU A 139 -31.25 -12.28 19.92
C GLU A 139 -32.71 -11.87 19.70
N SER A 140 -33.05 -11.43 18.49
CA SER A 140 -34.43 -11.07 18.14
C SER A 140 -35.36 -12.30 18.12
N GLU A 141 -34.85 -13.45 17.70
CA GLU A 141 -35.61 -14.70 17.65
C GLU A 141 -35.85 -15.29 19.05
N THR A 142 -34.81 -15.31 19.89
CA THR A 142 -34.93 -15.74 21.29
C THR A 142 -35.90 -14.85 22.07
N SER A 143 -35.92 -13.55 21.78
CA SER A 143 -36.89 -12.61 22.38
C SER A 143 -38.33 -12.94 21.97
N ARG A 144 -38.58 -13.23 20.69
CA ARG A 144 -39.91 -13.63 20.20
C ARG A 144 -40.40 -14.93 20.81
N ARG A 145 -39.54 -15.94 20.91
CA ARG A 145 -39.89 -17.22 21.56
C ARG A 145 -40.25 -17.05 23.04
N ARG A 146 -39.55 -16.16 23.76
CA ARG A 146 -39.82 -15.89 25.19
C ARG A 146 -41.10 -15.09 25.42
N GLN A 147 -41.46 -14.17 24.52
CA GLN A 147 -42.72 -13.41 24.61
C GLN A 147 -43.98 -14.27 24.43
N SER A 148 -43.86 -15.49 23.89
CA SER A 148 -44.93 -16.48 23.81
C SER A 148 -45.26 -17.13 25.17
N GLY A 149 -44.36 -17.05 26.16
CA GLY A 149 -44.58 -17.54 27.52
C GLY A 149 -45.17 -16.47 28.44
N PHE A 150 -46.21 -16.81 29.19
CA PHE A 150 -47.12 -15.89 29.92
C PHE A 150 -46.51 -15.07 31.09
N CYS A 151 -45.19 -14.96 31.24
CA CYS A 151 -44.54 -14.12 32.25
C CYS A 151 -43.29 -13.43 31.67
N ALA A 152 -43.42 -12.16 31.28
CA ALA A 152 -42.27 -11.35 30.86
C ALA A 152 -41.49 -10.86 32.10
N ASP A 153 -40.37 -11.52 32.42
CA ASP A 153 -39.42 -10.98 33.40
C ASP A 153 -38.76 -9.70 32.83
N GLY A 154 -39.08 -8.55 33.43
CA GLY A 154 -38.56 -7.25 33.02
C GLY A 154 -37.03 -7.16 33.01
N ARG A 155 -36.33 -7.90 33.88
CA ARG A 155 -34.86 -7.92 33.91
C ARG A 155 -34.27 -8.61 32.68
N ALA A 156 -34.88 -9.70 32.24
CA ALA A 156 -34.42 -10.42 31.04
C ALA A 156 -34.59 -9.56 29.78
N GLN A 157 -35.71 -8.83 29.68
CA GLN A 157 -35.98 -7.91 28.57
C GLN A 157 -34.96 -6.75 28.55
N GLU A 158 -34.59 -6.19 29.72
CA GLU A 158 -33.59 -5.13 29.82
C GLU A 158 -32.20 -5.59 29.36
N GLN A 159 -31.76 -6.79 29.77
CA GLN A 159 -30.48 -7.37 29.38
C GLN A 159 -30.38 -7.59 27.86
N ILE A 160 -31.46 -8.10 27.26
CA ILE A 160 -31.56 -8.25 25.80
C ILE A 160 -31.41 -6.90 25.10
N MET A 161 -32.10 -5.86 25.59
CA MET A 161 -32.01 -4.52 25.00
C MET A 161 -30.61 -3.89 25.16
N LYS A 162 -29.90 -4.16 26.27
CA LYS A 162 -28.51 -3.73 26.46
C LYS A 162 -27.58 -4.42 25.47
N ARG A 163 -27.67 -5.75 25.35
CA ARG A 163 -26.84 -6.54 24.43
C ARG A 163 -27.05 -6.13 22.98
N ARG A 164 -28.31 -5.95 22.57
CA ARG A 164 -28.68 -5.45 21.23
C ARG A 164 -28.05 -4.08 20.93
N ARG A 165 -28.10 -3.14 21.88
CA ARG A 165 -27.47 -1.82 21.74
C ARG A 165 -25.95 -1.94 21.58
N VAL A 166 -25.30 -2.84 22.31
CA VAL A 166 -23.87 -3.09 22.17
C VAL A 166 -23.54 -3.66 20.79
N SER A 167 -24.28 -4.67 20.32
CA SER A 167 -24.04 -5.28 19.01
C SER A 167 -24.20 -4.26 17.87
N LEU A 168 -25.19 -3.36 17.95
CA LEU A 168 -25.35 -2.26 17.00
C LEU A 168 -24.15 -1.32 17.03
N ARG A 169 -23.69 -0.89 18.22
CA ARG A 169 -22.50 -0.03 18.37
C ARG A 169 -21.24 -0.66 17.78
N ILE A 170 -21.02 -1.95 18.03
CA ILE A 170 -19.87 -2.69 17.51
C ILE A 170 -19.95 -2.79 15.99
N ARG A 171 -21.09 -3.21 15.43
CA ARG A 171 -21.31 -3.29 13.98
C ARG A 171 -21.07 -1.94 13.30
N ASP A 172 -21.66 -0.88 13.83
CA ASP A 172 -21.54 0.46 13.25
C ASP A 172 -20.08 0.95 13.34
N ARG A 173 -19.35 0.56 14.39
CA ARG A 173 -17.92 0.87 14.48
C ARG A 173 -17.09 0.07 13.48
N LEU A 174 -17.33 -1.23 13.33
CA LEU A 174 -16.65 -2.06 12.33
C LEU A 174 -16.88 -1.50 10.92
N ARG A 175 -18.11 -1.12 10.57
CA ARG A 175 -18.42 -0.46 9.29
C ARG A 175 -17.68 0.85 9.08
N ARG A 176 -17.53 1.67 10.13
CA ARG A 176 -16.69 2.87 10.06
C ARG A 176 -15.23 2.51 9.79
N ILE A 177 -14.68 1.51 10.49
CA ILE A 177 -13.30 1.06 10.27
C ILE A 177 -13.14 0.56 8.82
N ILE A 178 -14.05 -0.27 8.31
CA ILE A 178 -14.05 -0.74 6.92
C ILE A 178 -13.97 0.43 5.93
N HIS A 179 -14.76 1.48 6.16
CA HIS A 179 -14.72 2.67 5.30
C HIS A 179 -13.36 3.40 5.35
N GLU A 180 -12.72 3.47 6.52
CA GLU A 180 -11.37 4.03 6.67
C GLU A 180 -10.33 3.17 5.90
N TYR A 181 -10.48 1.85 5.91
CA TYR A 181 -9.66 0.94 5.09
C TYR A 181 -9.90 1.12 3.60
N ASP A 182 -11.15 1.26 3.15
CA ASP A 182 -11.47 1.52 1.73
C ASP A 182 -10.81 2.80 1.22
N GLY A 183 -10.82 3.86 2.03
CA GLY A 183 -10.11 5.10 1.72
C GLY A 183 -8.62 4.86 1.55
N SER A 184 -8.01 4.17 2.52
CA SER A 184 -6.56 3.90 2.54
C SER A 184 -6.10 2.98 1.40
N ILE A 185 -6.87 1.93 1.09
CA ILE A 185 -6.61 1.00 -0.02
C ILE A 185 -6.65 1.75 -1.35
N ARG A 186 -7.63 2.63 -1.55
CA ARG A 186 -7.74 3.46 -2.76
C ARG A 186 -6.51 4.38 -2.90
N GLU A 187 -6.09 4.99 -1.81
CA GLU A 187 -4.91 5.87 -1.78
C GLU A 187 -3.61 5.12 -2.10
N CYS A 188 -3.44 3.92 -1.53
CA CYS A 188 -2.32 3.04 -1.87
C CYS A 188 -2.36 2.66 -3.35
N SER A 189 -3.53 2.28 -3.90
CA SER A 189 -3.65 1.96 -5.32
C SER A 189 -3.22 3.12 -6.21
N MET A 190 -3.73 4.33 -5.94
CA MET A 190 -3.37 5.52 -6.71
C MET A 190 -1.86 5.79 -6.74
N ARG A 191 -1.16 5.64 -5.60
CA ARG A 191 0.29 5.87 -5.55
C ARG A 191 1.09 4.74 -6.20
N VAL A 192 0.68 3.50 -6.02
CA VAL A 192 1.27 2.33 -6.70
C VAL A 192 1.17 2.48 -8.22
N ASP A 193 0.00 2.88 -8.72
CA ASP A 193 -0.24 3.14 -10.14
C ASP A 193 0.56 4.38 -10.61
N GLY A 194 0.68 5.39 -9.75
CA GLY A 194 1.48 6.59 -9.99
C GLY A 194 2.97 6.30 -10.20
N VAL A 195 3.57 5.40 -9.39
CA VAL A 195 4.96 4.95 -9.59
C VAL A 195 5.13 4.22 -10.92
N ALA A 196 4.19 3.32 -11.27
CA ALA A 196 4.24 2.60 -12.54
C ALA A 196 4.18 3.57 -13.73
N MET A 197 3.26 4.54 -13.69
CA MET A 197 3.13 5.57 -14.72
C MET A 197 4.36 6.47 -14.81
N ALA A 198 4.88 6.96 -13.67
CA ALA A 198 6.08 7.80 -13.64
C ALA A 198 7.29 7.06 -14.22
N THR A 199 7.43 5.77 -13.93
CA THR A 199 8.49 4.91 -14.49
C THR A 199 8.35 4.77 -16.01
N GLN A 200 7.14 4.51 -16.51
CA GLN A 200 6.88 4.43 -17.95
C GLN A 200 7.16 5.75 -18.68
N LEU A 201 6.75 6.88 -18.10
CA LEU A 201 7.03 8.21 -18.64
C LEU A 201 8.53 8.52 -18.62
N CYS A 202 9.25 8.13 -17.57
CA CYS A 202 10.71 8.26 -17.51
C CYS A 202 11.38 7.46 -18.65
N HIS A 203 10.94 6.23 -18.92
CA HIS A 203 11.47 5.46 -20.05
C HIS A 203 11.13 6.09 -21.40
N ALA A 204 9.89 6.54 -21.61
CA ALA A 204 9.49 7.19 -22.85
C ALA A 204 10.30 8.47 -23.14
N THR A 205 10.52 9.30 -22.12
CA THR A 205 11.32 10.53 -22.24
C THR A 205 12.79 10.25 -22.52
N THR A 206 13.41 9.31 -21.81
CA THR A 206 14.81 8.91 -22.09
C THR A 206 14.99 8.36 -23.50
N ASN A 207 14.07 7.54 -24.00
CA ASN A 207 14.12 7.02 -25.37
C ASN A 207 13.98 8.15 -26.41
N MET A 208 13.13 9.14 -26.13
CA MET A 208 12.98 10.33 -26.99
C MET A 208 14.27 11.15 -27.02
N ASP A 209 14.91 11.38 -25.86
CA ASP A 209 16.18 12.10 -25.78
C ASP A 209 17.30 11.39 -26.55
N ILE A 210 17.41 10.07 -26.40
CA ILE A 210 18.36 9.25 -27.17
C ILE A 210 18.09 9.37 -28.66
N ALA A 211 16.81 9.33 -29.09
CA ALA A 211 16.44 9.47 -30.50
C ALA A 211 16.79 10.87 -31.05
N LEU A 212 16.60 11.92 -30.25
CA LEU A 212 16.96 13.29 -30.61
C LEU A 212 18.48 13.45 -30.76
N ASP A 213 19.25 12.90 -29.82
CA ASP A 213 20.71 12.94 -29.89
C ASP A 213 21.24 12.10 -31.06
N ALA A 214 20.71 10.90 -31.30
CA ALA A 214 21.05 10.09 -32.47
C ALA A 214 20.72 10.81 -33.80
N LYS A 215 19.61 11.57 -33.85
CA LYS A 215 19.25 12.38 -35.01
C LYS A 215 20.26 13.52 -35.24
N ARG A 216 20.76 14.16 -34.18
CA ARG A 216 21.81 15.19 -34.27
C ARG A 216 23.13 14.57 -34.73
N ASP A 217 23.50 13.41 -34.18
CA ASP A 217 24.70 12.68 -34.56
C ASP A 217 24.64 12.21 -36.02
N GLY A 218 23.49 11.74 -36.50
CA GLY A 218 23.27 11.40 -37.91
C GLY A 218 23.47 12.59 -38.86
N LYS A 219 23.06 13.80 -38.45
CA LYS A 219 23.34 15.04 -39.23
C LYS A 219 24.83 15.37 -39.24
N ARG A 220 25.51 15.28 -38.09
CA ARG A 220 26.97 15.52 -37.97
C ARG A 220 27.75 14.52 -38.82
N MET A 221 27.41 13.25 -38.74
CA MET A 221 28.05 12.18 -39.51
C MET A 221 27.89 12.42 -41.01
N ARG A 222 26.68 12.76 -41.48
CA ARG A 222 26.47 13.12 -42.90
C ARG A 222 27.33 14.30 -43.33
N SER A 223 27.46 15.34 -42.51
CA SER A 223 28.30 16.50 -42.85
C SER A 223 29.78 16.13 -42.96
N ILE A 224 30.30 15.32 -42.04
CA ILE A 224 31.68 14.83 -42.09
C ILE A 224 31.90 13.95 -43.31
N SER A 225 30.97 13.03 -43.59
CA SER A 225 31.04 12.16 -44.77
C SER A 225 31.05 12.97 -46.07
N ILE A 226 30.17 13.97 -46.23
CA ILE A 226 30.16 14.83 -47.43
C ILE A 226 31.49 15.53 -47.61
N ILE A 227 32.06 16.10 -46.54
CA ILE A 227 33.39 16.72 -46.59
C ILE A 227 34.43 15.69 -47.06
N SER A 228 34.50 14.51 -46.45
CA SER A 228 35.49 13.49 -46.83
C SER A 228 35.34 13.00 -48.29
N VAL A 229 34.11 12.82 -48.78
CA VAL A 229 33.84 12.36 -50.15
C VAL A 229 34.27 13.38 -51.20
N VAL A 230 34.20 14.68 -50.89
CA VAL A 230 34.68 15.73 -51.80
C VAL A 230 36.17 15.97 -51.64
N PHE A 231 36.66 16.07 -50.40
CA PHE A 231 38.03 16.49 -50.12
C PHE A 231 39.07 15.41 -50.39
N LEU A 232 38.77 14.13 -50.13
CA LEU A 232 39.73 13.04 -50.36
C LEU A 232 40.11 12.91 -51.85
N PRO A 233 39.16 12.89 -52.81
CA PRO A 233 39.50 12.90 -54.24
C PRO A 233 40.22 14.18 -54.66
N SER A 234 39.78 15.36 -54.20
CA SER A 234 40.43 16.63 -54.54
C SER A 234 41.87 16.71 -54.03
N MET A 235 42.17 16.19 -52.84
CA MET A 235 43.54 16.10 -52.35
C MET A 235 44.40 15.13 -53.16
N LEU A 236 43.86 13.99 -53.61
CA LEU A 236 44.57 13.07 -54.50
C LEU A 236 44.94 13.74 -55.84
N VAL A 237 44.01 14.50 -56.43
CA VAL A 237 44.27 15.24 -57.68
C VAL A 237 45.31 16.35 -57.47
N ALA A 238 45.29 17.06 -56.34
CA ALA A 238 46.25 18.12 -56.04
C ALA A 238 47.67 17.61 -55.74
N VAL A 239 47.83 16.38 -55.25
CA VAL A 239 49.14 15.74 -54.99
C VAL A 239 49.72 15.06 -56.25
N SER A 240 48.87 14.63 -57.19
CA SER A 240 49.29 14.01 -58.46
C SER A 240 50.34 14.83 -59.26
N PRO A 241 50.25 16.17 -59.41
CA PRO A 241 51.27 16.94 -60.14
C PRO A 241 52.62 17.07 -59.41
N TYR A 242 52.68 16.80 -58.09
CA TYR A 242 53.95 16.75 -57.35
C TYR A 242 54.68 15.40 -57.49
N ALA A 243 53.96 14.32 -57.83
CA ALA A 243 54.57 13.01 -58.06
C ALA A 243 55.30 12.91 -59.42
N GLU A 244 54.88 13.68 -60.43
CA GLU A 244 55.57 13.71 -61.73
C GLU A 244 56.85 14.56 -61.72
N HIS A 245 56.96 15.55 -60.84
CA HIS A 245 58.18 16.36 -60.72
C HIS A 245 59.35 15.68 -59.98
N VAL A 246 59.12 14.56 -59.28
CA VAL A 246 60.19 13.77 -58.62
C VAL A 246 60.74 12.65 -59.52
N LYS A 247 60.08 12.33 -60.65
CA LYS A 247 60.58 11.34 -61.62
C LYS A 247 61.64 11.88 -62.60
N CYS A 248 62.08 13.13 -62.45
CA CYS A 248 63.10 13.75 -63.31
C CYS A 248 64.42 14.10 -62.61
N ARG A 249 64.83 13.36 -61.57
CA ARG A 249 66.23 13.38 -61.12
C ARG A 249 66.68 12.00 -60.66
N TRP A 250 67.76 11.56 -61.34
CA TRP A 250 68.55 10.32 -61.21
C TRP A 250 68.05 9.14 -62.02
#